data_AF-A0A840Y5D3-F1
#
_entry.id   AF-A0A840Y5D3-F1
#
_cell.length_a   1.000
_cell.length_b   1.000
_cell.length_c   1.000
_cell.angle_alpha   90.00
_cell.angle_beta   90.00
_cell.angle_gamma   90.00
#
_symmetry.space_group_name_H-M   'P 1'
#
loop_
_entity.id
_entity.type
_entity.pdbx_description
1 polymer ?
#
loop_
_entity_poly.entity_id
_entity_poly.type
_entity_poly.pdbx_seq_one_letter_code
_entity_poly.pdbx_strand_id
1 'polypeptide(L)'
;MLRLSARSAVFATRARGDATSRAYCSAWQGFEVWCPSFGREPLAGDSETFAMYAVRFADLGPAVSTLHVHFAAIQVAHRLSGIALDLRHPRLLMVLEDIARSTGTRPHKKAAVAGPDVLQLLP
;
A
#
# COMPACT_ATOMS: atom_id res chain seq x y z
N MET A 1 -17.86 -12.41 6.11
CA MET A 1 -18.04 -10.97 5.81
C MET A 1 -17.10 -10.41 4.72
N LEU A 2 -16.03 -11.12 4.28
CA LEU A 2 -15.11 -10.67 3.21
C LEU A 2 -15.71 -10.38 1.81
N ARG A 3 -16.98 -10.71 1.54
CA ARG A 3 -17.56 -10.61 0.18
C ARG A 3 -18.01 -9.21 -0.23
N LEU A 4 -18.12 -8.25 0.70
CA LEU A 4 -18.59 -6.90 0.37
C LEU A 4 -17.46 -5.98 -0.14
N SER A 5 -16.23 -6.16 0.34
CA SER A 5 -15.09 -5.30 0.02
C SER A 5 -14.69 -5.39 -1.46
N ALA A 6 -14.54 -6.61 -1.98
CA ALA A 6 -14.25 -6.88 -3.40
C ALA A 6 -15.33 -6.37 -4.38
N ARG A 7 -16.60 -6.25 -3.94
CA ARG A 7 -17.68 -5.72 -4.79
C ARG A 7 -17.64 -4.19 -4.87
N SER A 8 -17.24 -3.50 -3.81
CA SER A 8 -17.22 -2.03 -3.77
C SER A 8 -16.23 -1.43 -4.77
N ALA A 9 -15.00 -1.96 -4.84
CA ALA A 9 -13.95 -1.47 -5.73
C ALA A 9 -14.30 -1.57 -7.23
N VAL A 10 -15.11 -2.57 -7.62
CA VAL A 10 -15.54 -2.83 -9.02
C VAL A 10 -16.52 -1.77 -9.55
N PHE A 11 -17.30 -1.11 -8.69
CA PHE A 11 -18.33 -0.15 -9.14
C PHE A 11 -17.78 1.25 -9.44
N ALA A 12 -16.71 1.69 -8.77
CA ALA A 12 -16.21 3.06 -8.89
C ALA A 12 -15.23 3.29 -10.04
N THR A 13 -14.65 2.22 -10.59
CA THR A 13 -13.68 2.34 -11.68
C THR A 13 -14.35 2.40 -13.05
N ARG A 14 -15.68 2.31 -13.16
CA ARG A 14 -16.41 2.39 -14.44
C ARG A 14 -16.18 3.68 -15.24
N ALA A 15 -15.72 4.75 -14.59
CA ALA A 15 -15.30 6.00 -15.26
C ALA A 15 -13.84 5.99 -15.77
N ARG A 16 -13.08 4.91 -15.51
CA ARG A 16 -11.68 4.75 -15.91
C ARG A 16 -11.58 3.65 -16.97
N GLY A 17 -10.66 3.79 -17.92
CA GLY A 17 -10.45 2.77 -18.96
C GLY A 17 -10.19 1.37 -18.36
N ASP A 18 -10.63 0.32 -19.07
CA ASP A 18 -10.66 -1.07 -18.59
C ASP A 18 -9.34 -1.56 -17.98
N ALA A 19 -8.20 -1.17 -18.57
CA ALA A 19 -6.88 -1.54 -18.08
C ALA A 19 -6.61 -0.96 -16.67
N THR A 20 -6.99 0.29 -16.43
CA THR A 20 -6.81 0.97 -15.14
C THR A 20 -7.73 0.37 -14.06
N SER A 21 -8.97 0.05 -14.44
CA SER A 21 -9.93 -0.64 -13.57
C SER A 21 -9.40 -2.00 -13.10
N ARG A 22 -8.85 -2.80 -14.01
CA ARG A 22 -8.26 -4.11 -13.67
C ARG A 22 -7.03 -3.97 -12.78
N ALA A 23 -6.16 -3.00 -13.07
CA ALA A 23 -4.98 -2.74 -12.26
C ALA A 23 -5.37 -2.36 -10.81
N TYR A 24 -6.39 -1.51 -10.62
CA TYR A 24 -6.84 -1.13 -9.29
C TYR A 24 -7.49 -2.30 -8.55
N CYS A 25 -8.31 -3.10 -9.24
CA CYS A 25 -8.93 -4.28 -8.64
C CYS A 25 -7.86 -5.27 -8.14
N SER A 26 -6.86 -5.58 -8.98
CA SER A 26 -5.77 -6.48 -8.61
C SER A 26 -4.93 -5.91 -7.46
N ALA A 27 -4.62 -4.61 -7.49
CA ALA A 27 -3.85 -3.96 -6.44
C ALA A 27 -4.59 -3.95 -5.10
N TRP A 28 -5.89 -3.66 -5.10
CA TRP A 28 -6.74 -3.74 -3.91
C TRP A 28 -6.80 -5.16 -3.35
N GLN A 29 -7.04 -6.16 -4.19
CA GLN A 29 -7.05 -7.57 -3.76
C GLN A 29 -5.72 -7.99 -3.14
N GLY A 30 -4.60 -7.55 -3.74
CA GLY A 30 -3.27 -7.82 -3.20
C GLY A 30 -2.99 -7.17 -1.85
N PHE A 31 -3.62 -6.03 -1.55
CA PHE A 31 -3.57 -5.37 -0.24
C PHE A 31 -4.49 -6.07 0.76
N GLU A 32 -5.73 -6.38 0.38
CA GLU A 32 -6.73 -7.05 1.21
C GLU A 32 -6.26 -8.43 1.68
N VAL A 33 -5.59 -9.20 0.82
CA VAL A 33 -5.00 -10.50 1.17
C VAL A 33 -3.77 -10.35 2.07
N TRP A 34 -3.02 -9.26 1.95
CA TRP A 34 -1.78 -9.05 2.69
C TRP A 34 -2.03 -8.60 4.13
N CYS A 35 -3.02 -7.73 4.38
CA CYS A 35 -3.23 -7.16 5.72
C CYS A 35 -3.45 -8.22 6.83
N PRO A 36 -4.24 -9.30 6.62
CA PRO A 36 -4.42 -10.33 7.65
C PRO A 36 -3.13 -11.04 8.05
N SER A 37 -2.15 -11.17 7.14
CA SER A 37 -0.85 -11.77 7.45
C SER A 37 -0.03 -10.95 8.47
N PHE A 38 -0.41 -9.69 8.70
CA PHE A 38 0.21 -8.79 9.67
C PHE A 38 -0.78 -8.34 10.78
N GLY A 39 -1.93 -9.02 10.89
CA GLY A 39 -2.97 -8.68 11.87
C GLY A 39 -3.62 -7.32 11.66
N ARG A 40 -3.59 -6.78 10.44
CA ARG A 40 -4.17 -5.48 10.09
C ARG A 40 -5.50 -5.65 9.37
N GLU A 41 -6.40 -4.70 9.58
CA GLU A 41 -7.66 -4.60 8.84
C GLU A 41 -7.47 -3.63 7.65
N PRO A 42 -7.67 -4.07 6.40
CA PRO A 42 -7.43 -3.25 5.20
C PRO A 42 -8.14 -1.88 5.20
N LEU A 43 -9.31 -1.83 5.84
CA LEU A 43 -10.14 -0.63 5.90
C LEU A 43 -9.98 0.16 7.21
N ALA A 44 -8.99 -0.15 8.06
CA ALA A 44 -8.79 0.61 9.31
C ALA A 44 -8.30 2.05 9.11
N GLY A 45 -7.69 2.37 7.97
CA GLY A 45 -7.21 3.74 7.67
C GLY A 45 -5.90 4.11 8.36
N ASP A 46 -5.20 3.14 8.93
CA ASP A 46 -3.99 3.33 9.71
C ASP A 46 -2.76 3.64 8.82
N SER A 47 -2.15 4.80 9.07
CA SER A 47 -0.95 5.27 8.37
C SER A 47 0.27 4.34 8.52
N GLU A 48 0.38 3.63 9.65
CA GLU A 48 1.45 2.66 9.87
C GLU A 48 1.31 1.47 8.92
N THR A 49 0.09 0.96 8.74
CA THR A 49 -0.22 -0.12 7.80
C THR A 49 0.19 0.25 6.36
N PHE A 50 -0.03 1.50 5.95
CA PHE A 50 0.38 1.97 4.62
C PHE A 50 1.90 2.07 4.47
N ALA A 51 2.60 2.53 5.51
CA ALA A 51 4.06 2.58 5.51
C ALA A 51 4.66 1.17 5.41
N MET A 52 4.15 0.22 6.21
CA MET A 52 4.54 -1.20 6.12
C MET A 52 4.26 -1.79 4.73
N TYR A 53 3.12 -1.45 4.15
CA TYR A 53 2.78 -1.91 2.81
C TYR A 53 3.70 -1.34 1.74
N ALA A 54 4.12 -0.07 1.86
CA ALA A 54 5.10 0.53 0.95
C ALA A 54 6.45 -0.18 0.99
N VAL A 55 6.95 -0.51 2.19
CA VAL A 55 8.22 -1.24 2.36
C VAL A 55 8.23 -2.58 1.62
N ARG A 56 7.09 -3.28 1.53
CA ARG A 56 6.98 -4.52 0.74
C ARG A 56 7.45 -4.35 -0.71
N PHE A 57 7.30 -3.16 -1.29
CA PHE A 57 7.72 -2.88 -2.67
C PHE A 57 9.19 -2.45 -2.76
N ALA A 58 9.82 -2.07 -1.65
CA ALA A 58 11.25 -1.74 -1.62
C ALA A 58 12.11 -2.97 -1.96
N ASP A 59 11.76 -4.14 -1.41
CA ASP A 59 12.53 -5.37 -1.58
C ASP A 59 12.31 -6.05 -2.94
N LEU A 60 11.14 -5.83 -3.56
CA LEU A 60 10.72 -6.54 -4.77
C LEU A 60 11.23 -5.86 -6.06
N GLY A 61 11.76 -4.63 -5.97
CA GLY A 61 12.18 -3.83 -7.10
C GLY A 61 11.12 -3.39 -8.14
N PRO A 62 9.78 -3.48 -7.94
CA PRO A 62 8.85 -2.89 -8.89
C PRO A 62 9.03 -1.38 -8.94
N ALA A 63 8.82 -0.83 -10.14
CA ALA A 63 8.89 0.61 -10.37
C ALA A 63 7.93 1.36 -9.43
N VAL A 64 8.33 2.55 -8.97
CA VAL A 64 7.52 3.50 -8.19
C VAL A 64 6.10 3.67 -8.74
N SER A 65 5.92 3.50 -10.06
CA SER A 65 4.62 3.47 -10.74
C SER A 65 3.67 2.39 -10.22
N THR A 66 4.15 1.19 -9.89
CA THR A 66 3.34 0.12 -9.29
C THR A 66 2.85 0.55 -7.91
N LEU A 67 3.72 1.12 -7.08
CA LEU A 67 3.36 1.60 -5.75
C LEU A 67 2.26 2.67 -5.81
N HIS A 68 2.36 3.60 -6.77
CA HIS A 68 1.31 4.60 -7.02
C HIS A 68 -0.03 3.97 -7.42
N VAL A 69 -0.03 2.96 -8.29
CA VAL A 69 -1.26 2.23 -8.66
C VAL A 69 -1.90 1.59 -7.42
N HIS A 70 -1.09 0.99 -6.55
CA HIS A 70 -1.57 0.39 -5.30
C HIS A 70 -2.17 1.42 -4.35
N PHE A 71 -1.50 2.53 -4.08
CA PHE A 71 -2.06 3.57 -3.20
C PHE A 71 -3.30 4.25 -3.78
N ALA A 72 -3.35 4.43 -5.10
CA ALA A 72 -4.55 4.95 -5.74
C ALA A 72 -5.74 3.98 -5.59
N ALA A 73 -5.50 2.67 -5.73
CA ALA A 73 -6.53 1.65 -5.50
C ALA A 73 -7.03 1.65 -4.05
N ILE A 74 -6.13 1.72 -3.07
CA ILE A 74 -6.46 1.80 -1.63
C ILE A 74 -7.29 3.06 -1.34
N GLN A 75 -6.89 4.22 -1.88
CA GLN A 75 -7.63 5.46 -1.71
C GLN A 75 -9.04 5.39 -2.29
N VAL A 76 -9.20 4.75 -3.45
CA VAL A 76 -10.52 4.52 -4.05
C VAL A 76 -11.36 3.62 -3.14
N ALA A 77 -10.81 2.50 -2.65
CA ALA A 77 -11.54 1.59 -1.76
C ALA A 77 -12.01 2.28 -0.47
N HIS A 78 -11.12 2.99 0.21
CA HIS A 78 -11.44 3.78 1.41
C HIS A 78 -12.56 4.80 1.17
N ARG A 79 -12.46 5.55 0.06
CA ARG A 79 -13.50 6.51 -0.34
C ARG A 79 -14.86 5.86 -0.51
N LEU A 80 -14.93 4.67 -1.12
CA LEU A 80 -16.19 3.97 -1.36
C LEU A 80 -16.77 3.35 -0.10
N SER A 81 -15.91 3.01 0.86
CA SER A 81 -16.32 2.56 2.19
C SER A 81 -16.70 3.72 3.12
N GLY A 82 -16.52 4.98 2.69
CA GLY A 82 -16.77 6.16 3.54
C GLY A 82 -15.76 6.31 4.67
N ILE A 83 -14.58 5.70 4.55
CA ILE A 83 -13.54 5.70 5.57
C ILE A 83 -12.46 6.71 5.19
N ALA A 84 -12.07 7.53 6.16
CA ALA A 84 -11.02 8.52 5.97
C ALA A 84 -9.65 7.85 5.88
N LEU A 85 -8.83 8.36 4.97
CA LEU A 85 -7.49 7.87 4.69
C LEU A 85 -6.52 9.06 4.66
N ASP A 86 -5.48 9.03 5.48
CA ASP A 86 -4.42 10.02 5.44
C ASP A 86 -3.12 9.44 4.84
N LEU A 87 -2.92 9.68 3.55
CA LEU A 87 -1.68 9.34 2.85
C LEU A 87 -0.60 10.43 2.97
N ARG A 88 -0.86 11.52 3.71
CA ARG A 88 0.09 12.61 3.95
C ARG A 88 0.78 12.48 5.30
N HIS A 89 0.51 11.41 6.03
CA HIS A 89 1.15 11.17 7.30
C HIS A 89 2.68 11.17 7.16
N PRO A 90 3.44 11.91 7.99
CA PRO A 90 4.89 12.11 7.80
C PRO A 90 5.68 10.81 7.68
N ARG A 91 5.32 9.79 8.47
CA ARG A 91 5.97 8.47 8.42
C ARG A 91 5.83 7.78 7.07
N LEU A 92 4.66 7.88 6.43
CA LEU A 92 4.45 7.30 5.11
C LEU A 92 5.27 8.06 4.06
N LEU A 93 5.24 9.39 4.10
CA LEU A 93 5.99 10.23 3.16
C LEU A 93 7.49 9.94 3.21
N MET A 94 8.07 9.81 4.41
CA MET A 94 9.49 9.44 4.57
C MET A 94 9.83 8.09 3.91
N VAL A 95 8.96 7.08 4.06
CA VAL A 95 9.17 5.76 3.43
C VAL A 95 9.06 5.85 1.91
N LEU A 96 8.09 6.60 1.38
CA LEU A 96 7.92 6.78 -0.06
C LEU A 96 9.12 7.50 -0.69
N GLU A 97 9.64 8.53 -0.02
CA GLU A 97 10.83 9.26 -0.45
C GLU A 97 12.07 8.37 -0.47
N ASP A 98 12.24 7.52 0.54
CA ASP A 98 13.36 6.59 0.61
C ASP A 98 13.30 5.52 -0.49
N ILE A 99 12.10 4.97 -0.75
CA ILE A 99 11.87 4.04 -1.87
C ILE A 99 12.17 4.70 -3.22
N ALA A 100 11.70 5.93 -3.43
CA ALA A 100 11.95 6.68 -4.67
C ALA A 100 13.45 6.93 -4.89
N ARG A 101 14.19 7.31 -3.84
CA ARG A 101 15.64 7.53 -3.89
C ARG A 101 16.39 6.23 -4.19
N SER A 102 16.02 5.15 -3.52
CA SER A 102 16.63 3.82 -3.68
C SER A 102 16.35 3.19 -5.05
N THR A 103 15.23 3.55 -5.69
CA THR A 103 14.89 3.08 -7.05
C THR A 103 15.60 3.89 -8.14
N GLY A 104 15.79 5.20 -7.93
CA GLY A 104 16.52 6.07 -8.87
C GLY A 104 18.04 5.92 -8.81
N THR A 105 18.58 5.52 -7.66
CA THR A 105 19.99 5.16 -7.49
C THR A 105 20.12 3.68 -7.82
N ARG A 106 20.75 3.31 -8.95
CA ARG A 106 21.00 1.91 -9.41
C ARG A 106 21.06 0.92 -8.21
N PRO A 107 20.25 -0.17 -8.17
CA PRO A 107 20.07 -0.92 -6.93
C PRO A 107 21.39 -1.53 -6.45
N HIS A 108 21.96 -0.98 -5.39
CA HIS A 108 23.06 -1.61 -4.68
C HIS A 108 22.42 -2.61 -3.71
N LYS A 109 22.33 -3.88 -4.13
CA LYS A 109 21.88 -5.00 -3.29
C LYS A 109 22.52 -4.94 -1.90
N LYS A 110 21.75 -4.62 -0.86
CA LYS A 110 22.01 -4.98 0.55
C LYS A 110 20.64 -5.10 1.24
N ALA A 111 20.18 -6.34 1.45
CA ALA A 111 20.34 -7.14 2.67
C ALA A 111 19.09 -6.95 3.55
N ALA A 112 18.10 -7.83 3.39
CA ALA A 112 17.90 -8.99 4.26
C ALA A 112 17.39 -8.61 5.66
N VAL A 113 16.08 -8.80 5.83
CA VAL A 113 15.37 -9.21 7.05
C VAL A 113 15.83 -8.54 8.36
N ALA A 114 15.05 -7.57 8.83
CA ALA A 114 14.92 -7.31 10.26
C ALA A 114 13.56 -7.84 10.74
N GLY A 115 13.60 -8.97 11.46
CA GLY A 115 12.55 -9.40 12.36
C GLY A 115 12.41 -8.42 13.54
N PRO A 116 11.41 -8.62 14.43
CA PRO A 116 10.88 -7.56 15.28
C PRO A 116 11.85 -7.20 16.42
N ASP A 117 12.58 -6.09 16.28
CA ASP A 117 13.21 -5.41 17.42
C ASP A 117 13.49 -3.91 17.15
N VAL A 118 12.45 -3.12 16.85
CA VAL A 118 12.59 -1.66 16.67
C VAL A 118 11.66 -0.85 17.60
N LEU A 119 11.25 -1.43 18.74
CA LEU A 119 10.52 -0.70 19.78
C LEU A 119 11.31 -0.50 21.08
N GLN A 120 12.64 -0.58 21.01
CA GLN A 120 13.50 -0.01 22.05
C GLN A 120 14.48 0.96 21.41
N LEU A 121 14.04 2.21 21.23
CA LEU A 121 14.86 3.43 21.22
C LEU A 121 13.95 4.63 20.91
N LEU A 122 13.16 5.02 21.90
CA LEU A 122 12.84 6.43 22.14
C LEU A 122 13.20 6.68 23.62
N PRO A 123 13.92 7.78 23.92
CA PRO A 123 14.35 8.08 25.29
C PRO A 123 13.17 8.31 26.24
#